data_AF-A0A822F862-F1
#
_entry.id   AF-A0A822F862-F1
#
_cell.length_a   1.000
_cell.length_b   1.000
_cell.length_c   1.000
_cell.angle_alpha   90.00
_cell.angle_beta   90.00
_cell.angle_gamma   90.00
#
_symmetry.space_group_name_H-M   'P 1'
#
loop_
_entity.id
_entity.type
_entity.pdbx_description
1 polymer ?
#
loop_
_entity_poly.entity_id
_entity_poly.type
_entity_poly.pdbx_seq_one_letter_code
_entity_poly.pdbx_strand_id
1 'polypeptide(L)'
;LFVSIGSASNVNADPLPRASVQIANLDGSNQTTFAYGLRNAVGLDFHPITNDLYTACQERDGLGDDLVPDYFTRMQQNDFYGWPYAYMSSNLTDPRRVLSNGTSERSDLVSITKTPDVLFQAHSAVLEMKFYTGNQFPSR
;
A
#
# COMPACT_ATOMS: atom_id res chain seq x y z
N LEU A 1 -4.15 11.84 -13.52
CA LEU A 1 -4.09 12.17 -12.08
C LEU A 1 -4.08 10.86 -11.30
N PHE A 2 -3.18 10.71 -10.33
CA PHE A 2 -3.22 9.61 -9.37
C PHE A 2 -3.73 10.14 -8.04
N VAL A 3 -4.67 9.43 -7.43
CA VAL A 3 -5.33 9.84 -6.18
C VAL A 3 -5.29 8.68 -5.20
N SER A 4 -4.64 8.87 -4.08
CA SER A 4 -4.71 7.92 -2.98
C SER A 4 -6.01 8.08 -2.21
N ILE A 5 -6.65 6.96 -1.89
CA ILE A 5 -7.85 6.92 -1.06
C ILE A 5 -7.62 5.86 0.01
N GLY A 6 -7.28 6.32 1.22
CA GLY A 6 -7.05 5.45 2.38
C GLY A 6 -8.32 4.71 2.84
N SER A 7 -8.11 3.67 3.63
CA SER A 7 -9.16 2.91 4.30
C SER A 7 -10.00 3.78 5.24
N ALA A 8 -11.25 3.40 5.43
CA ALA A 8 -12.14 3.94 6.45
C ALA A 8 -11.97 3.22 7.80
N SER A 9 -11.23 2.11 7.83
CA SER A 9 -11.05 1.29 9.01
C SER A 9 -9.60 0.85 9.22
N ASN A 10 -9.30 0.39 10.42
CA ASN A 10 -7.98 -0.17 10.71
C ASN A 10 -7.73 -1.49 9.97
N VAL A 11 -8.71 -2.39 10.04
CA VAL A 11 -8.56 -3.79 9.63
C VAL A 11 -9.78 -4.36 8.91
N ASN A 12 -10.87 -3.61 8.74
CA ASN A 12 -12.12 -4.11 8.12
C ASN A 12 -12.08 -3.90 6.60
N ALA A 13 -12.80 -4.74 5.85
CA ALA A 13 -12.68 -4.75 4.39
C ALA A 13 -13.53 -3.62 3.87
N ASP A 14 -12.88 -2.67 3.19
CA ASP A 14 -13.57 -1.55 2.60
C ASP A 14 -13.80 -1.82 1.11
N PRO A 15 -15.00 -1.52 0.58
CA PRO A 15 -15.21 -1.58 -0.85
C PRO A 15 -14.35 -0.52 -1.56
N LEU A 16 -13.96 -0.80 -2.80
CA LEU A 16 -13.34 0.20 -3.66
C LEU A 16 -14.25 1.45 -3.74
N PRO A 17 -13.66 2.66 -3.80
CA PRO A 17 -12.24 2.91 -4.09
C PRO A 17 -11.36 3.09 -2.83
N ARG A 18 -11.78 2.62 -1.65
CA ARG A 18 -10.97 2.71 -0.42
C ARG A 18 -9.76 1.77 -0.46
N ALA A 19 -8.76 2.08 0.36
CA ALA A 19 -7.50 1.34 0.48
C ALA A 19 -6.81 1.09 -0.87
N SER A 20 -6.75 2.14 -1.70
CA SER A 20 -6.28 2.04 -3.07
C SER A 20 -5.70 3.34 -3.60
N VAL A 21 -5.01 3.24 -4.73
CA VAL A 21 -4.62 4.36 -5.57
C VAL A 21 -5.46 4.30 -6.84
N GLN A 22 -6.15 5.39 -7.13
CA GLN A 22 -6.98 5.58 -8.31
C GLN A 22 -6.22 6.34 -9.39
N ILE A 23 -6.56 6.11 -10.65
CA ILE A 23 -6.13 6.92 -11.79
C ILE A 23 -7.36 7.51 -12.48
N ALA A 24 -7.30 8.80 -12.80
CA ALA A 24 -8.35 9.53 -13.51
C ALA A 24 -7.77 10.57 -14.46
N ASN A 25 -8.57 11.05 -15.40
CA ASN A 25 -8.26 12.24 -16.19
C ASN A 25 -8.21 13.48 -15.28
N LEU A 26 -7.58 14.57 -15.76
CA LEU A 26 -7.47 15.82 -14.99
C LEU A 26 -8.84 16.48 -14.73
N ASP A 27 -9.83 16.22 -15.59
CA ASP A 27 -11.22 16.65 -15.40
C ASP A 27 -12.03 15.72 -14.48
N GLY A 28 -11.39 14.70 -13.90
CA GLY A 28 -12.02 13.71 -13.02
C GLY A 28 -12.74 12.56 -13.74
N SER A 29 -12.80 12.57 -15.07
CA SER A 29 -13.42 11.48 -15.85
C SER A 29 -12.55 10.21 -15.87
N ASN A 30 -13.16 9.08 -16.24
CA ASN A 30 -12.49 7.79 -16.40
C ASN A 30 -11.72 7.30 -15.17
N GLN A 31 -12.26 7.56 -13.98
CA GLN A 31 -11.68 7.05 -12.74
C GLN A 31 -11.67 5.51 -12.74
N THR A 32 -10.51 4.93 -12.52
CA THR A 32 -10.30 3.48 -12.37
C THR A 32 -9.31 3.19 -11.26
N THR A 33 -9.32 1.97 -10.74
CA THR A 33 -8.36 1.54 -9.71
C THR A 33 -7.04 1.19 -10.37
N PHE A 34 -5.95 1.81 -9.93
CA PHE A 34 -4.59 1.53 -10.40
C PHE A 34 -3.95 0.41 -9.57
N ALA A 35 -3.94 0.54 -8.24
CA ALA A 35 -3.44 -0.48 -7.31
C ALA A 35 -4.30 -0.47 -6.04
N TYR A 36 -4.38 -1.59 -5.32
CA TYR A 36 -5.30 -1.76 -4.20
C TYR A 36 -4.72 -2.66 -3.09
N GLY A 37 -5.46 -2.79 -1.98
CA GLY A 37 -4.94 -3.47 -0.79
C GLY A 37 -3.83 -2.69 -0.09
N LEU A 38 -3.87 -1.36 -0.22
CA LEU A 38 -2.96 -0.41 0.39
C LEU A 38 -3.74 0.32 1.48
N ARG A 39 -3.56 0.00 2.77
CA ARG A 39 -4.37 0.60 3.86
C ARG A 39 -4.44 2.12 3.73
N ASN A 40 -3.28 2.78 3.70
CA ASN A 40 -3.20 4.23 3.56
C ASN A 40 -1.93 4.62 2.79
N ALA A 41 -2.00 4.63 1.45
CA ALA A 41 -0.92 5.03 0.54
C ALA A 41 -0.71 6.56 0.55
N VAL A 42 -0.16 7.14 1.61
CA VAL A 42 -0.18 8.60 1.83
C VAL A 42 0.69 9.36 0.82
N GLY A 43 1.95 8.95 0.65
CA GLY A 43 2.90 9.62 -0.22
C GLY A 43 2.94 8.97 -1.60
N LEU A 44 2.90 9.77 -2.68
CA LEU A 44 3.05 9.29 -4.06
C LEU A 44 4.11 10.12 -4.79
N ASP A 45 5.01 9.46 -5.51
CA ASP A 45 5.97 10.14 -6.39
C ASP A 45 6.38 9.23 -7.54
N PHE A 46 6.84 9.85 -8.63
CA PHE A 46 7.38 9.13 -9.77
C PHE A 46 8.90 9.08 -9.69
N HIS A 47 9.44 7.88 -9.86
CA HIS A 47 10.89 7.74 -9.94
C HIS A 47 11.42 8.51 -11.16
N PRO A 48 12.39 9.42 -11.00
CA PRO A 48 12.72 10.44 -12.01
C PRO A 48 13.38 9.88 -13.29
N ILE A 49 13.86 8.64 -13.25
CA ILE A 49 14.49 7.95 -14.39
C ILE A 49 13.53 6.96 -15.06
N THR A 50 12.86 6.11 -14.29
CA THR A 50 12.02 5.03 -14.83
C THR A 50 10.57 5.46 -15.05
N ASN A 51 10.14 6.57 -14.43
CA ASN A 51 8.74 7.01 -14.36
C ASN A 51 7.79 5.97 -13.73
N ASP A 52 8.34 5.04 -12.96
CA ASP A 52 7.53 4.13 -12.15
C ASP A 52 6.91 4.90 -10.98
N LEU A 53 5.65 4.61 -10.67
CA LEU A 53 4.95 5.19 -9.52
C LEU A 53 5.35 4.46 -8.25
N TYR A 54 5.71 5.20 -7.20
CA TYR A 54 5.99 4.68 -5.88
C TYR A 54 4.99 5.22 -4.86
N THR A 55 4.81 4.47 -3.78
CA THR A 55 4.03 4.90 -2.62
C THR A 55 4.79 4.70 -1.32
N ALA A 56 4.51 5.58 -0.35
CA ALA A 56 4.74 5.34 1.05
C ALA A 56 3.39 5.04 1.72
N CYS A 57 3.25 3.86 2.34
CA CYS A 57 2.00 3.35 2.88
C CYS A 57 2.08 3.14 4.39
N GLN A 58 1.08 3.66 5.12
CA GLN A 58 0.91 3.36 6.54
C GLN A 58 0.07 2.10 6.72
N GLU A 59 0.55 1.18 7.54
CA GLU A 59 -0.11 -0.08 7.81
C GLU A 59 -1.01 -0.05 9.05
N ARG A 60 -1.66 -1.19 9.32
CA ARG A 60 -2.66 -1.34 10.37
C ARG A 60 -2.06 -1.41 11.78
N ASP A 61 -2.88 -1.02 12.73
CA ASP A 61 -2.56 -1.01 14.15
C ASP A 61 -3.00 -2.30 14.86
N GLY A 62 -2.51 -2.50 16.08
CA GLY A 62 -3.07 -3.48 17.03
C GLY A 62 -2.57 -4.91 16.86
N LEU A 63 -1.35 -5.12 16.35
CA LEU A 63 -0.65 -6.41 16.34
C LEU A 63 0.65 -6.41 17.17
N GLY A 64 0.83 -5.40 18.02
CA GLY A 64 1.99 -5.23 18.89
C GLY A 64 2.90 -4.08 18.46
N ASP A 65 4.03 -3.95 19.13
CA ASP A 65 4.94 -2.80 18.96
C ASP A 65 5.79 -2.91 17.68
N ASP A 66 6.05 -4.14 17.22
CA ASP A 66 6.93 -4.41 16.08
C ASP A 66 6.18 -4.89 14.83
N LEU A 67 4.84 -4.85 14.84
CA LEU A 67 3.99 -5.30 13.72
C LEU A 67 2.71 -4.45 13.64
N VAL A 68 2.30 -3.93 12.49
CA VAL A 68 2.79 -4.16 11.11
C VAL A 68 3.71 -3.01 10.65
N PRO A 69 4.82 -3.28 9.93
CA PRO A 69 5.66 -2.22 9.39
C PRO A 69 4.93 -1.38 8.33
N ASP A 70 5.11 -0.07 8.40
CA ASP A 70 4.88 0.82 7.26
C ASP A 70 5.88 0.47 6.14
N TYR A 71 5.59 0.88 4.91
CA TYR A 71 6.48 0.54 3.79
C TYR A 71 6.54 1.58 2.69
N PHE A 72 7.60 1.46 1.89
CA PHE A 72 7.78 2.14 0.61
C PHE A 72 7.88 1.09 -0.50
N THR A 73 7.16 1.29 -1.60
CA THR A 73 7.16 0.32 -2.70
C THR A 73 6.80 0.94 -4.05
N ARG A 74 7.35 0.38 -5.11
CA ARG A 74 6.91 0.59 -6.49
C ARG A 74 5.54 -0.06 -6.71
N MET A 75 4.65 0.60 -7.43
CA MET A 75 3.34 0.07 -7.84
C MET A 75 3.23 -0.11 -9.35
N GLN A 76 2.57 -1.18 -9.76
CA GLN A 76 2.11 -1.41 -11.13
C GLN A 76 0.59 -1.51 -11.17
N GLN A 77 0.04 -1.39 -12.38
CA GLN A 77 -1.39 -1.54 -12.62
C GLN A 77 -1.85 -2.94 -12.15
N ASN A 78 -2.93 -2.94 -11.37
CA ASN A 78 -3.58 -4.09 -10.74
C ASN A 78 -2.79 -4.77 -9.60
N ASP A 79 -1.71 -4.17 -9.10
CA ASP A 79 -1.02 -4.72 -7.94
C ASP A 79 -1.92 -4.71 -6.68
N PHE A 80 -1.77 -5.74 -5.86
CA PHE A 80 -2.46 -5.93 -4.59
C PHE A 80 -1.45 -6.09 -3.45
N TYR A 81 -1.54 -5.26 -2.40
CA TYR A 81 -0.56 -5.24 -1.29
C TYR A 81 -1.07 -5.86 0.01
N GLY A 82 -2.08 -6.72 -0.08
CA GLY A 82 -2.46 -7.60 1.02
C GLY A 82 -3.54 -7.04 1.93
N TRP A 83 -3.62 -5.73 2.17
CA TRP A 83 -4.62 -5.20 3.10
C TRP A 83 -6.06 -5.49 2.60
N PRO A 84 -6.99 -5.93 3.49
CA PRO A 84 -6.82 -6.20 4.92
C PRO A 84 -6.48 -7.67 5.24
N TYR A 85 -6.28 -8.54 4.25
CA TYR A 85 -6.22 -10.00 4.43
C TYR A 85 -4.83 -10.54 4.76
N ALA A 86 -3.78 -9.85 4.33
CA ALA A 86 -2.37 -10.17 4.59
C ALA A 86 -1.56 -8.89 4.83
N TYR A 87 -0.33 -9.05 5.31
CA TYR A 87 0.67 -7.99 5.40
C TYR A 87 2.02 -8.52 4.90
N MET A 88 2.80 -7.68 4.22
CA MET A 88 4.16 -7.96 3.69
C MET A 88 4.30 -9.07 2.63
N SER A 89 3.49 -10.13 2.64
CA SER A 89 3.61 -11.24 1.68
C SER A 89 2.43 -12.21 1.79
N SER A 90 2.30 -13.10 0.80
CA SER A 90 1.21 -14.09 0.72
C SER A 90 1.23 -15.17 1.79
N ASN A 91 2.33 -15.35 2.52
CA ASN A 91 2.45 -16.29 3.64
C ASN A 91 2.13 -15.66 5.00
N LEU A 92 1.82 -14.36 5.05
CA LEU A 92 1.59 -13.61 6.28
C LEU A 92 0.16 -13.07 6.30
N THR A 93 -0.78 -14.01 6.40
CA THR A 93 -2.21 -13.74 6.59
C THR A 93 -2.44 -12.98 7.89
N ASP A 94 -3.29 -11.94 7.85
CA ASP A 94 -3.70 -11.24 9.06
C ASP A 94 -4.55 -12.20 9.92
N PRO A 95 -4.14 -12.51 11.17
CA PRO A 95 -4.82 -13.50 11.99
C PRO A 95 -6.26 -13.09 12.33
N ARG A 96 -6.61 -11.80 12.22
CA ARG A 96 -7.97 -11.30 12.42
C ARG A 96 -8.88 -11.57 11.23
N ARG A 97 -8.33 -12.00 10.08
CA ARG A 97 -9.03 -12.30 8.82
C ARG A 97 -8.97 -13.76 8.42
N VAL A 98 -8.89 -14.62 9.44
CA VAL A 98 -8.86 -16.07 9.31
C VAL A 98 -10.19 -16.64 9.79
N LEU A 99 -10.78 -17.51 8.96
CA LEU A 99 -11.99 -18.26 9.27
C LEU A 99 -11.70 -19.37 10.29
N SER A 100 -12.73 -19.94 10.89
CA SER A 100 -12.60 -21.01 11.90
C SER A 100 -11.88 -22.26 11.41
N ASN A 101 -11.80 -22.48 10.09
CA ASN A 101 -11.07 -23.58 9.47
C ASN A 101 -9.57 -23.27 9.23
N GLY A 102 -9.07 -22.12 9.71
CA GLY A 102 -7.68 -21.71 9.55
C GLY A 102 -7.33 -21.09 8.20
N THR A 103 -8.31 -20.89 7.30
CA THR A 103 -8.09 -20.27 5.98
C THR A 103 -8.41 -18.79 5.99
N SER A 104 -7.76 -18.00 5.13
CA SER A 104 -8.10 -16.58 4.98
C SER A 104 -9.48 -16.41 4.37
N GLU A 105 -10.23 -15.40 4.83
CA GLU A 105 -11.49 -14.94 4.24
C GLU A 105 -11.39 -14.70 2.73
N ARG A 106 -10.21 -14.29 2.24
CA ARG A 106 -9.91 -14.05 0.82
C ARG A 106 -8.57 -14.66 0.42
N SER A 107 -8.53 -15.98 0.45
CA SER A 107 -7.34 -16.76 0.06
C SER A 107 -6.89 -16.47 -1.39
N ASP A 108 -7.82 -16.12 -2.27
CA ASP A 108 -7.53 -15.66 -3.64
C ASP A 108 -6.69 -14.37 -3.65
N LEU A 109 -7.03 -13.39 -2.82
CA LEU A 109 -6.29 -12.13 -2.71
C LEU A 109 -4.98 -12.29 -1.94
N VAL A 110 -4.98 -13.08 -0.86
CA VAL A 110 -3.74 -13.39 -0.11
C VAL A 110 -2.70 -13.97 -1.05
N SER A 111 -3.09 -14.90 -1.95
CA SER A 111 -2.16 -15.57 -2.86
C SER A 111 -1.41 -14.63 -3.83
N ILE A 112 -2.00 -13.48 -4.17
CA ILE A 112 -1.42 -12.49 -5.10
C ILE A 112 -0.79 -11.29 -4.40
N THR A 113 -0.72 -11.31 -3.06
CA THR A 113 -0.16 -10.22 -2.25
C THR A 113 1.29 -9.96 -2.63
N LYS A 114 1.57 -8.71 -2.99
CA LYS A 114 2.92 -8.22 -3.31
C LYS A 114 3.69 -7.91 -2.03
N THR A 115 4.98 -8.22 -2.08
CA THR A 115 5.93 -7.82 -1.03
C THR A 115 6.43 -6.41 -1.29
N PRO A 116 6.32 -5.49 -0.31
CA PRO A 116 6.88 -4.15 -0.42
C PRO A 116 8.41 -4.14 -0.54
N ASP A 117 8.97 -3.12 -1.19
CA ASP A 117 10.40 -3.03 -1.47
C ASP A 117 11.23 -2.63 -0.24
N VAL A 118 10.73 -1.72 0.59
CA VAL A 118 11.41 -1.22 1.79
C VAL A 118 10.42 -1.16 2.94
N LEU A 119 10.82 -1.73 4.08
CA LEU A 119 10.04 -1.66 5.32
C LEU A 119 10.59 -0.55 6.22
N PHE A 120 9.67 0.18 6.85
CA PHE A 120 9.96 1.06 7.96
C PHE A 120 9.64 0.34 9.27
N GLN A 121 10.11 0.88 10.39
CA GLN A 121 9.70 0.38 11.70
C GLN A 121 8.17 0.50 11.83
N ALA A 122 7.52 -0.49 12.46
CA ALA A 122 6.10 -0.40 12.78
C ALA A 122 5.80 0.91 13.53
N HIS A 123 4.66 1.52 13.23
CA HIS A 123 4.22 2.80 13.82
C HIS A 123 5.10 4.02 13.51
N SER A 124 5.94 3.95 12.46
CA SER A 124 6.70 5.13 11.98
C SER A 124 5.81 6.25 11.44
N ALA A 125 4.57 5.92 11.05
CA ALA A 125 3.59 6.82 10.48
C ALA A 125 4.14 7.57 9.26
N VAL A 126 4.61 6.83 8.25
CA VAL A 126 5.17 7.43 7.02
C VAL A 126 4.10 8.28 6.31
N LEU A 127 4.42 9.54 5.98
CA LEU A 127 3.46 10.47 5.38
C LEU A 127 3.78 10.82 3.92
N GLU A 128 5.07 10.90 3.59
CA GLU A 128 5.50 11.32 2.27
C GLU A 128 6.86 10.72 1.94
N MET A 129 7.19 10.74 0.66
CA MET A 129 8.49 10.42 0.11
C MET A 129 8.78 11.43 -1.00
N LYS A 130 10.06 11.71 -1.26
CA LYS A 130 10.48 12.44 -2.47
C LYS A 130 11.77 11.88 -3.05
N PHE A 131 11.79 11.61 -4.35
CA PHE A 131 13.04 11.34 -5.04
C PHE A 131 13.84 12.64 -5.19
N TYR A 132 15.08 12.64 -4.71
CA TYR A 132 15.95 13.81 -4.82
C TYR A 132 16.46 13.96 -6.26
N THR A 133 16.10 15.07 -6.91
CA THR A 133 16.49 15.42 -8.29
C THR A 133 17.32 16.70 -8.36
N GLY A 134 17.76 17.22 -7.21
CA GLY A 134 18.55 18.44 -7.10
C GLY A 134 20.05 18.20 -7.24
N ASN A 135 20.80 19.30 -7.31
CA ASN A 135 22.28 19.33 -7.34
C ASN A 135 22.87 20.10 -6.16
N GLN A 136 22.06 20.42 -5.15
CA GLN A 136 22.49 21.20 -3.97
C GLN A 136 23.38 20.41 -3.03
N PHE A 137 23.19 19.09 -2.94
CA PHE A 137 24.00 18.21 -2.09
C PHE A 137 25.08 17.50 -2.92
N PRO A 138 26.26 17.20 -2.34
CA PRO A 138 27.33 16.48 -3.02
C PRO A 138 26.87 15.13 -3.59
N SER A 139 27.55 14.66 -4.64
CA SER A 139 27.44 13.27 -5.08
C SER A 139 27.86 12.32 -3.95
N ARG A 140 27.15 11.20 -3.83
CA ARG A 140 27.49 10.12 -2.90
C ARG A 140 28.88 9.54 -3.19
#